data_AF-A0A966YHQ1-F1
#
_entry.id   AF-A0A966YHQ1-F1
#
_cell.length_a   1.000
_cell.length_b   1.000
_cell.length_c   1.000
_cell.angle_alpha   90.00
_cell.angle_beta   90.00
_cell.angle_gamma   90.00
#
_symmetry.space_group_name_H-M   'P 1'
#
loop_
_entity.id
_entity.type
_entity.pdbx_description
1 polymer ?
#
loop_
_entity_poly.entity_id
_entity_poly.type
_entity_poly.pdbx_seq_one_letter_code
_entity_poly.pdbx_strand_id
1 'polypeptide(L)'
;MPKPRRRDSLRLICHDLPDGPCWEIQQPRCGRERLDDISEVEAMIAGGETEIAHEELVWLLSECPDFLEAHVQLGLLALEAGDPRLARGHFGRAVELCTRALAAAGSSGPLPYRLAGNRPFHEAAKGLVHCLLDLG
;
A
#
# COMPACT_ATOMS: atom_id res chain seq x y z
N MET A 1 -32.67 12.56 -0.56
CA MET A 1 -31.29 12.40 -1.07
C MET A 1 -30.67 11.14 -0.47
N PRO A 2 -30.04 10.26 -1.25
CA PRO A 2 -29.32 9.12 -0.69
C PRO A 2 -28.17 9.64 0.18
N LYS A 3 -28.00 9.07 1.39
CA LYS A 3 -26.84 9.39 2.23
C LYS A 3 -25.57 9.08 1.43
N PRO A 4 -24.56 9.96 1.42
CA PRO A 4 -23.30 9.64 0.77
C PRO A 4 -22.79 8.33 1.35
N ARG A 5 -22.54 7.34 0.48
CA ARG A 5 -21.94 6.07 0.90
C ARG A 5 -20.62 6.45 1.58
N ARG A 6 -20.45 6.02 2.84
CA ARG A 6 -19.21 6.21 3.58
C ARG A 6 -18.09 5.66 2.70
N ARG A 7 -17.12 6.49 2.32
CA ARG A 7 -15.97 6.05 1.52
C ARG A 7 -15.34 4.87 2.25
N ASP A 8 -15.25 3.74 1.57
CA ASP A 8 -14.53 2.60 2.11
C ASP A 8 -13.05 3.00 2.19
N SER A 9 -12.46 2.82 3.36
CA SER A 9 -11.14 3.31 3.70
C SER A 9 -10.40 2.25 4.49
N LEU A 10 -9.08 2.42 4.58
CA LEU A 10 -8.26 1.65 5.50
C LEU A 10 -8.79 1.76 6.93
N ARG A 11 -8.67 0.67 7.68
CA ARG A 11 -9.02 0.54 9.10
C ARG A 11 -7.91 -0.22 9.82
N LEU A 12 -7.89 -0.16 11.16
CA LEU A 12 -7.04 -1.04 11.95
C LEU A 12 -7.86 -2.14 12.63
N ILE A 13 -7.30 -3.33 12.68
CA ILE A 13 -7.77 -4.45 13.49
C ILE A 13 -6.80 -4.63 14.65
N CYS A 14 -7.32 -4.73 15.87
CA CYS A 14 -6.53 -5.09 17.04
C CYS A 14 -6.44 -6.62 17.14
N HIS A 15 -5.24 -7.12 17.39
CA HIS A 15 -4.96 -8.52 17.68
C HIS A 15 -4.38 -8.62 19.09
N ASP A 16 -5.03 -9.42 19.94
CA ASP A 16 -4.53 -9.71 21.28
C ASP A 16 -3.51 -10.84 21.21
N LEU A 17 -2.25 -10.52 21.48
CA LEU A 17 -1.15 -11.48 21.50
C LEU A 17 -0.60 -11.65 22.92
N PRO A 18 0.14 -12.73 23.19
CA PRO A 18 0.77 -12.94 24.50
C PRO A 18 1.68 -11.78 24.94
N ASP A 19 2.36 -11.12 24.00
CA ASP A 19 3.28 -10.00 24.26
C ASP A 19 2.60 -8.62 24.28
N GLY A 20 1.27 -8.59 24.23
CA GLY A 20 0.45 -7.37 24.20
C GLY A 20 -0.30 -7.15 22.88
N PRO A 21 -1.25 -6.19 22.85
CA PRO A 21 -2.04 -5.93 21.66
C PRO A 21 -1.17 -5.37 20.53
N CYS A 22 -1.38 -5.85 19.32
CA CYS A 22 -0.81 -5.27 18.12
C CYS A 22 -1.90 -4.95 17.11
N TRP A 23 -1.55 -4.18 16.10
CA TRP A 23 -2.50 -3.74 15.08
C TRP A 23 -2.14 -4.28 13.70
N GLU A 24 -3.18 -4.50 12.90
CA GLU A 24 -3.07 -4.82 11.49
C GLU A 24 -3.87 -3.84 10.67
N ILE A 25 -3.25 -3.33 9.59
CA ILE A 25 -3.94 -2.52 8.61
C ILE A 25 -4.86 -3.41 7.78
N GLN A 26 -6.16 -3.13 7.87
CA GLN A 26 -7.15 -3.69 6.96
C GLN A 26 -7.41 -2.68 5.85
N GLN A 27 -7.09 -3.09 4.62
CA GLN A 27 -7.39 -2.34 3.41
C GLN A 27 -8.89 -2.25 3.11
N PRO A 28 -9.32 -1.24 2.32
CA PRO A 28 -10.69 -1.16 1.84
C PRO A 28 -11.08 -2.46 1.13
N ARG A 29 -12.37 -2.77 1.13
CA ARG A 29 -12.93 -3.94 0.46
C ARG A 29 -12.52 -4.00 -1.01
N CYS A 30 -12.52 -2.86 -1.73
CA CYS A 30 -12.09 -2.82 -3.13
C CYS A 30 -10.66 -3.32 -3.35
N GLY A 31 -9.74 -3.07 -2.41
CA GLY A 31 -8.35 -3.53 -2.50
C GLY A 31 -8.22 -4.99 -2.11
N ARG A 32 -8.95 -5.41 -1.06
CA ARG A 32 -8.98 -6.83 -0.66
C ARG A 32 -9.56 -7.75 -1.72
N GLU A 33 -10.53 -7.28 -2.49
CA GLU A 33 -11.12 -7.99 -3.64
C GLU A 33 -10.16 -8.12 -4.83
N ARG A 34 -9.03 -7.40 -4.82
CA ARG A 34 -8.03 -7.30 -5.91
C ARG A 34 -6.65 -7.81 -5.51
N LEU A 35 -6.53 -8.45 -4.35
CA LEU A 35 -5.23 -8.98 -3.87
C LEU A 35 -4.68 -10.07 -4.80
N ASP A 36 -5.56 -10.84 -5.43
CA ASP A 36 -5.15 -11.90 -6.36
C ASP A 36 -4.54 -11.29 -7.66
N ASP A 37 -5.04 -10.12 -8.09
CA ASP A 37 -4.52 -9.39 -9.27
C ASP A 37 -3.03 -8.99 -9.09
N ILE A 38 -2.58 -8.80 -7.84
CA ILE A 38 -1.17 -8.51 -7.53
C ILE A 38 -0.26 -9.70 -7.88
N SER A 39 -0.73 -10.93 -7.71
CA SER A 39 0.06 -12.11 -8.10
C SER A 39 0.25 -12.17 -9.62
N GLU A 40 -0.74 -11.71 -10.39
CA GLU A 40 -0.63 -11.60 -11.86
C GLU A 40 0.36 -10.49 -12.25
N VAL A 41 0.27 -9.32 -11.61
CA VAL A 41 1.25 -8.23 -11.79
C VAL A 41 2.67 -8.69 -11.48
N GLU A 42 2.88 -9.39 -10.36
CA GLU A 42 4.20 -9.92 -9.99
C GLU A 42 4.74 -10.90 -11.04
N ALA A 43 3.87 -11.74 -11.63
CA ALA A 43 4.24 -12.63 -12.71
C ALA A 43 4.62 -11.87 -14.00
N MET A 44 3.88 -10.82 -14.36
CA MET A 44 4.21 -9.94 -15.50
C MET A 44 5.58 -9.29 -15.30
N ILE A 45 5.85 -8.74 -14.11
CA ILE A 45 7.15 -8.13 -13.77
C ILE A 45 8.27 -9.16 -13.87
N ALA A 46 8.08 -10.36 -13.31
CA ALA A 46 9.07 -11.44 -13.40
C ALA A 46 9.29 -11.93 -14.85
N GLY A 47 8.28 -11.80 -15.71
CA GLY A 47 8.36 -12.09 -17.15
C GLY A 47 9.01 -10.97 -17.98
N GLY A 48 9.33 -9.82 -17.37
CA GLY A 48 9.84 -8.63 -18.07
C GLY A 48 8.76 -7.83 -18.80
N GLU A 49 7.48 -8.11 -18.52
CA GLU A 49 6.32 -7.42 -19.09
C GLU A 49 5.98 -6.16 -18.27
N THR A 50 6.97 -5.31 -18.02
CA THR A 50 6.89 -4.17 -17.09
C THR A 50 5.87 -3.11 -17.49
N GLU A 51 5.68 -2.89 -18.80
CA GLU A 51 4.71 -1.94 -19.33
C GLU A 51 3.28 -2.42 -19.09
N ILE A 52 3.02 -3.72 -19.28
CA ILE A 52 1.71 -4.34 -19.05
C ILE A 52 1.40 -4.33 -17.54
N ALA A 53 2.38 -4.71 -16.71
CA ALA A 53 2.27 -4.62 -15.26
C ALA A 53 1.92 -3.19 -14.79
N HIS A 54 2.56 -2.17 -15.38
CA HIS A 54 2.27 -0.78 -15.08
C HIS A 54 0.83 -0.38 -15.46
N GLU A 55 0.36 -0.76 -16.65
CA GLU A 55 -1.03 -0.50 -17.09
C GLU A 55 -2.06 -1.15 -16.15
N GLU A 56 -1.83 -2.40 -15.76
CA GLU A 56 -2.68 -3.14 -14.83
C GLU A 56 -2.71 -2.44 -13.45
N LEU A 57 -1.57 -2.04 -12.93
CA LEU A 57 -1.47 -1.30 -11.66
C LEU A 57 -2.21 0.05 -11.71
N VAL A 58 -2.12 0.78 -12.81
CA VAL A 58 -2.88 2.03 -13.01
C VAL A 58 -4.38 1.74 -13.05
N TRP A 59 -4.81 0.67 -13.71
CA TRP A 59 -6.21 0.24 -13.72
C TRP A 59 -6.69 -0.12 -12.30
N LEU A 60 -5.93 -0.91 -11.56
CA LEU A 60 -6.22 -1.27 -10.17
C LEU A 60 -6.41 -0.04 -9.28
N LEU A 61 -5.56 0.98 -9.43
CA LEU A 61 -5.70 2.25 -8.69
C LEU A 61 -6.86 3.12 -9.16
N SER A 62 -7.30 2.99 -10.43
CA SER A 62 -8.51 3.65 -10.91
C SER A 62 -9.77 3.10 -10.22
N GLU A 63 -9.78 1.79 -9.96
CA GLU A 63 -10.86 1.08 -9.29
C GLU A 63 -10.81 1.19 -7.75
N CYS A 64 -9.60 1.21 -7.19
CA CYS A 64 -9.36 1.34 -5.76
C CYS A 64 -8.16 2.26 -5.48
N PRO A 65 -8.37 3.59 -5.39
CA PRO A 65 -7.28 4.57 -5.21
C PRO A 65 -6.45 4.41 -3.93
N ASP A 66 -7.01 3.71 -2.95
CA ASP A 66 -6.40 3.47 -1.64
C ASP A 66 -5.82 2.04 -1.53
N PHE A 67 -5.58 1.35 -2.66
CA PHE A 67 -5.00 0.02 -2.71
C PHE A 67 -3.47 0.07 -2.51
N LEU A 68 -2.99 -0.48 -1.41
CA LEU A 68 -1.62 -0.29 -0.94
C LEU A 68 -0.59 -1.03 -1.80
N GLU A 69 -0.86 -2.28 -2.18
CA GLU A 69 0.03 -3.12 -2.97
C GLU A 69 0.29 -2.46 -4.32
N ALA A 70 -0.74 -1.88 -4.96
CA ALA A 70 -0.56 -1.21 -6.24
C ALA A 70 0.33 0.03 -6.14
N HIS A 71 0.21 0.83 -5.07
CA HIS A 71 1.14 1.92 -4.80
C HIS A 71 2.56 1.41 -4.54
N VAL A 72 2.74 0.29 -3.82
CA VAL A 72 4.07 -0.29 -3.58
C VAL A 72 4.71 -0.74 -4.90
N GLN A 73 3.99 -1.49 -5.73
CA GLN A 73 4.49 -2.02 -7.00
C GLN A 73 4.83 -0.91 -8.00
N LEU A 74 3.99 0.13 -8.14
CA LEU A 74 4.31 1.30 -8.97
C LEU A 74 5.53 2.07 -8.45
N GLY A 75 5.70 2.14 -7.13
CA GLY A 75 6.90 2.72 -6.53
C GLY A 75 8.17 1.94 -6.87
N LEU A 76 8.09 0.61 -6.86
CA LEU A 76 9.22 -0.27 -7.23
C LEU A 76 9.56 -0.16 -8.73
N LEU A 77 8.56 -0.22 -9.61
CA LEU A 77 8.75 -0.03 -11.05
C LEU A 77 9.37 1.34 -11.36
N ALA A 78 8.93 2.40 -10.68
CA ALA A 78 9.51 3.73 -10.84
C ALA A 78 10.98 3.79 -10.40
N LEU A 79 11.36 3.11 -9.31
CA LEU A 79 12.78 3.00 -8.92
C LEU A 79 13.61 2.23 -9.96
N GLU A 80 13.08 1.14 -10.49
CA GLU A 80 13.75 0.36 -11.54
C GLU A 80 13.95 1.17 -12.82
N ALA A 81 12.99 2.04 -13.16
CA ALA A 81 13.08 2.99 -14.25
C ALA A 81 14.03 4.20 -13.97
N GLY A 82 14.64 4.28 -12.78
CA GLY A 82 15.50 5.39 -12.40
C GLY A 82 14.75 6.70 -12.12
N ASP A 83 13.47 6.64 -11.75
CA ASP A 83 12.65 7.78 -11.36
C ASP A 83 12.31 7.77 -9.85
N PRO A 84 13.26 8.18 -8.99
CA PRO A 84 13.04 8.28 -7.55
C PRO A 84 11.98 9.33 -7.18
N ARG A 85 11.68 10.30 -8.06
CA ARG A 85 10.66 11.33 -7.80
C ARG A 85 9.26 10.73 -7.92
N LEU A 86 9.01 9.96 -8.98
CA LEU A 86 7.76 9.23 -9.15
C LEU A 86 7.59 8.16 -8.06
N ALA A 87 8.64 7.40 -7.78
CA ALA A 87 8.64 6.39 -6.72
C ALA A 87 8.28 6.99 -5.35
N ARG A 88 8.88 8.14 -5.00
CA ARG A 88 8.53 8.90 -3.78
C ARG A 88 7.04 9.22 -3.72
N GLY A 89 6.43 9.58 -4.85
CA GLY A 89 4.99 9.86 -4.93
C GLY A 89 4.14 8.66 -4.52
N HIS A 90 4.42 7.49 -5.10
CA HIS A 90 3.68 6.26 -4.81
C HIS A 90 3.91 5.74 -3.39
N PHE A 91 5.16 5.62 -2.94
CA PHE A 91 5.46 5.21 -1.57
C PHE A 91 4.92 6.20 -0.54
N GLY A 92 5.05 7.50 -0.81
CA GLY A 92 4.50 8.57 0.02
C GLY A 92 2.99 8.46 0.18
N ARG A 93 2.27 8.12 -0.90
CA ARG A 93 0.82 7.93 -0.87
C ARG A 93 0.42 6.73 0.00
N ALA A 94 1.07 5.59 -0.13
CA ALA A 94 0.80 4.41 0.71
C ALA A 94 1.05 4.71 2.21
N VAL A 95 2.14 5.42 2.53
CA VAL A 95 2.46 5.84 3.91
C VAL A 95 1.43 6.85 4.44
N GLU A 96 1.00 7.83 3.63
CA GLU A 96 -0.04 8.80 4.00
C GLU A 96 -1.36 8.09 4.34
N LEU A 97 -1.78 7.12 3.53
CA LEU A 97 -3.00 6.36 3.77
C LEU A 97 -2.96 5.59 5.10
N CYS A 98 -1.85 4.90 5.37
CA CYS A 98 -1.68 4.13 6.59
C CYS A 98 -1.61 5.04 7.83
N THR A 99 -0.85 6.14 7.76
CA THR A 99 -0.73 7.11 8.87
C THR A 99 -2.05 7.82 9.17
N ARG A 100 -2.87 8.09 8.15
CA ARG A 100 -4.25 8.58 8.34
C ARG A 100 -5.15 7.55 9.02
N ALA A 101 -5.05 6.27 8.68
CA ALA A 101 -5.80 5.20 9.34
C ALA A 101 -5.38 5.04 10.81
N LEU A 102 -4.08 5.10 11.09
CA LEU A 102 -3.51 5.11 12.45
C LEU A 102 -4.05 6.27 13.29
N ALA A 103 -3.98 7.50 12.74
CA ALA A 103 -4.49 8.69 13.40
C ALA A 103 -5.99 8.60 13.68
N ALA A 104 -6.78 8.10 12.72
CA ALA A 104 -8.23 7.93 12.86
C ALA A 104 -8.60 6.86 13.91
N ALA A 105 -7.79 5.82 14.07
CA ALA A 105 -7.99 4.78 15.08
C ALA A 105 -7.52 5.22 16.48
N GLY A 106 -6.77 6.32 16.60
CA GLY A 106 -6.14 6.71 17.86
C GLY A 106 -5.15 5.67 18.39
N SER A 107 -4.63 4.79 17.52
CA SER A 107 -3.75 3.70 17.93
C SER A 107 -2.30 4.17 18.02
N SER A 108 -1.63 3.76 19.09
CA SER A 108 -0.19 3.91 19.31
C SER A 108 0.53 2.56 19.45
N GLY A 109 -0.16 1.45 19.17
CA GLY A 109 0.39 0.11 19.30
C GLY A 109 1.28 -0.30 18.12
N PRO A 110 2.07 -1.37 18.28
CA PRO A 110 2.95 -1.85 17.21
C PRO A 110 2.16 -2.36 16.00
N LEU A 111 2.73 -2.17 14.81
CA LEU A 111 2.30 -2.76 13.54
C LEU A 111 3.35 -3.80 13.07
N PRO A 112 3.31 -5.06 13.51
CA PRO A 112 4.34 -6.04 13.19
C PRO A 112 4.34 -6.38 11.70
N TYR A 113 5.51 -6.42 11.06
CA TYR A 113 5.68 -6.82 9.65
C TYR A 113 5.13 -8.22 9.33
N ARG A 114 5.17 -9.13 10.32
CA ARG A 114 4.68 -10.51 10.17
C ARG A 114 3.18 -10.62 9.87
N LEU A 115 2.38 -9.58 10.16
CA LEU A 115 0.97 -9.54 9.77
C LEU A 115 0.86 -9.04 8.34
N ALA A 116 0.19 -9.81 7.49
CA ALA A 116 0.17 -9.58 6.04
C ALA A 116 -0.33 -8.17 5.68
N GLY A 117 -1.39 -7.69 6.36
CA GLY A 117 -1.94 -6.36 6.11
C GLY A 117 -0.96 -5.20 6.39
N ASN A 118 0.09 -5.44 7.19
CA ASN A 118 1.09 -4.43 7.50
C ASN A 118 2.24 -4.37 6.50
N ARG A 119 2.46 -5.42 5.69
CA ARG A 119 3.64 -5.49 4.80
C ARG A 119 3.73 -4.31 3.82
N PRO A 120 2.65 -3.92 3.12
CA PRO A 120 2.72 -2.81 2.18
C PRO A 120 3.12 -1.48 2.84
N PHE A 121 2.72 -1.26 4.10
CA PHE A 121 3.12 -0.08 4.85
C PHE A 121 4.63 -0.05 5.13
N HIS A 122 5.20 -1.17 5.56
CA HIS A 122 6.64 -1.28 5.85
C HIS A 122 7.47 -1.17 4.57
N GLU A 123 7.04 -1.82 3.51
CA GLU A 123 7.70 -1.78 2.20
C GLU A 123 7.65 -0.37 1.61
N ALA A 124 6.49 0.29 1.66
CA ALA A 124 6.38 1.69 1.26
C ALA A 124 7.22 2.63 2.13
N ALA A 125 7.27 2.43 3.46
CA ALA A 125 8.10 3.25 4.33
C ALA A 125 9.59 3.11 4.00
N LYS A 126 10.06 1.89 3.75
CA LYS A 126 11.43 1.62 3.30
C LYS A 126 11.72 2.29 1.94
N GLY A 127 10.82 2.12 0.98
CA GLY A 127 10.93 2.73 -0.35
C GLY A 127 10.95 4.26 -0.29
N LEU A 128 10.09 4.85 0.54
CA LEU A 128 10.04 6.30 0.76
C LEU A 128 11.35 6.83 1.34
N VAL A 129 11.90 6.16 2.37
CA VAL A 129 13.22 6.54 2.94
C VAL A 129 14.31 6.49 1.88
N HIS A 130 14.34 5.43 1.07
CA HIS A 130 15.30 5.32 -0.03
C HIS A 130 15.17 6.50 -1.01
N CYS A 131 13.96 6.82 -1.48
CA CYS A 131 13.74 7.93 -2.40
C CYS A 131 14.13 9.29 -1.79
N LEU A 132 13.88 9.50 -0.50
CA LEU A 132 14.26 10.75 0.17
C LEU A 132 15.78 10.91 0.24
N LEU A 133 16.51 9.83 0.55
CA LEU A 133 17.98 9.84 0.58
C LEU A 133 18.59 10.07 -0.80
N ASP A 134 17.98 9.52 -1.85
CA ASP A 134 18.45 9.68 -3.22
C ASP A 134 18.21 11.10 -3.76
N LEU A 135 17.15 11.76 -3.29
CA LEU A 135 16.74 13.10 -3.77
C LEU A 135 17.37 14.28 -3.00
N GLY A 136 17.97 14.05 -1.83
CA GLY A 136 18.59 15.09 -0.99
C GLY A 136 17.64 15.75 0.00
#